data_AF-A0A2M9C599-F1
#
_entry.id   AF-A0A2M9C599-F1
#
_cell.length_a   1.000
_cell.length_b   1.000
_cell.length_c   1.000
_cell.angle_alpha   90.00
_cell.angle_beta   90.00
_cell.angle_gamma   90.00
#
_symmetry.space_group_name_H-M   'P 1'
#
loop_
_entity.id
_entity.type
_entity.pdbx_description
1 polymer ?
#
loop_
_entity_poly.entity_id
_entity_poly.type
_entity_poly.pdbx_seq_one_letter_code
_entity_poly.pdbx_strand_id
1 'polypeptide(L)'
;MEPSVEGRVSHAVDLWIRWLPRWHPASVATRSRLCRRCFGSPVIAAAGLADDVPHAVQHAFSTRMKRIVDDAVESYTSKNLPLLSRELRDLDRRSAALPYRPREGLDPEYDGLDIDPEPLAGQPFLFTLDELAEDEAAEAQLAPQTELTPEEKSALRLEIRLADEYANEIGALVCRELAGHRVRIVEAVDTYVEPQIAQLIADLAVELDSPMRFDGDA
;
A
#
# COMPACT_ATOMS: atom_id res chain seq x y z
N MET A 1 -18.57 -15.83 12.20
CA MET A 1 -18.92 -14.44 12.54
C MET A 1 -17.78 -13.58 12.02
N GLU A 2 -18.04 -12.66 11.09
CA GLU A 2 -16.97 -11.75 10.63
C GLU A 2 -16.46 -10.95 11.84
N PRO A 3 -15.14 -10.84 12.05
CA PRO A 3 -14.60 -10.08 13.18
C PRO A 3 -15.01 -8.61 13.04
N SER A 4 -15.35 -7.97 14.17
CA SER A 4 -15.70 -6.55 14.20
C SER A 4 -14.54 -5.69 13.70
N VAL A 5 -14.85 -4.48 13.21
CA VAL A 5 -13.82 -3.52 12.76
C VAL A 5 -12.80 -3.27 13.88
N GLU A 6 -13.25 -3.12 15.11
CA GLU A 6 -12.40 -3.04 16.32
C GLU A 6 -11.40 -4.20 16.42
N GLY A 7 -11.89 -5.45 16.34
CA GLY A 7 -11.03 -6.63 16.41
C GLY A 7 -10.02 -6.71 15.26
N ARG A 8 -10.42 -6.31 14.05
CA ARG A 8 -9.55 -6.27 12.87
C ARG A 8 -8.47 -5.19 13.01
N VAL A 9 -8.82 -4.01 13.50
CA VAL A 9 -7.88 -2.91 13.77
C VAL A 9 -6.88 -3.33 14.84
N SER A 10 -7.36 -3.87 15.96
CA SER A 10 -6.50 -4.37 17.04
C SER A 10 -5.50 -5.42 16.54
N HIS A 11 -5.98 -6.39 15.77
CA HIS A 11 -5.13 -7.42 15.18
C HIS A 11 -4.09 -6.84 14.19
N ALA A 12 -4.50 -5.89 13.35
CA ALA A 12 -3.58 -5.26 12.40
C ALA A 12 -2.50 -4.42 13.10
N VAL A 13 -2.83 -3.76 14.22
CA VAL A 13 -1.86 -3.08 15.08
C VAL A 13 -0.87 -4.10 15.66
N ASP A 14 -1.35 -5.22 16.20
CA ASP A 14 -0.48 -6.28 16.73
C ASP A 14 0.50 -6.82 15.68
N LEU A 15 0.01 -7.08 14.46
CA LEU A 15 0.84 -7.54 13.35
C LEU A 15 1.89 -6.50 12.94
N TRP A 16 1.53 -5.23 12.94
CA TRP A 16 2.46 -4.15 12.64
C TRP A 16 3.53 -4.00 13.73
N ILE A 17 3.15 -4.05 15.02
CA ILE A 17 4.11 -4.01 16.13
C ILE A 17 5.09 -5.19 16.05
N ARG A 18 4.62 -6.40 15.73
CA ARG A 18 5.47 -7.58 15.53
C ARG A 18 6.41 -7.48 14.33
N TRP A 19 6.10 -6.61 13.37
CA TRP A 19 6.92 -6.37 12.18
C TRP A 19 8.02 -5.33 12.44
N LEU A 20 7.81 -4.35 13.33
CA LEU A 20 8.78 -3.27 13.59
C LEU A 20 10.23 -3.72 13.86
N PRO A 21 10.50 -4.80 14.63
CA PRO A 21 11.87 -5.26 14.87
C PRO A 21 12.61 -5.74 13.61
N ARG A 22 11.88 -6.01 12.52
CA ARG A 22 12.43 -6.46 11.23
C ARG A 22 12.62 -5.33 10.22
N TRP A 23 12.03 -4.17 10.47
CA TRP A 23 12.33 -2.98 9.69
C TRP A 23 13.79 -2.59 9.91
N HIS A 24 14.40 -1.88 8.95
CA HIS A 24 15.74 -1.29 9.12
C HIS A 24 15.84 -0.04 8.24
N PRO A 25 16.40 1.09 8.72
CA PRO A 25 16.54 2.33 7.94
C PRO A 25 17.17 2.17 6.54
N ALA A 26 18.25 1.39 6.43
CA ALA A 26 18.97 1.12 5.17
C ALA A 26 18.20 0.29 4.12
N SER A 27 17.01 -0.24 4.44
CA SER A 27 16.25 -1.11 3.53
C SER A 27 15.41 -0.37 2.49
N VAL A 28 15.42 0.97 2.45
CA VAL A 28 14.47 1.76 1.66
C VAL A 28 15.18 2.84 0.83
N ALA A 29 14.97 2.81 -0.48
CA ALA A 29 15.41 3.88 -1.37
C ALA A 29 14.67 5.20 -1.06
N THR A 30 15.43 6.30 -1.00
CA THR A 30 14.89 7.63 -0.69
C THR A 30 13.98 8.12 -1.83
N ARG A 31 12.67 8.24 -1.57
CA ARG A 31 11.76 8.86 -2.53
C ARG A 31 11.91 10.38 -2.50
N SER A 32 12.09 10.99 -3.68
CA SER A 32 12.11 12.45 -3.84
C SER A 32 10.73 13.11 -3.71
N ARG A 33 9.64 12.33 -3.77
CA ARG A 33 8.26 12.81 -3.69
C ARG A 33 7.55 12.31 -2.44
N LEU A 34 6.78 13.20 -1.81
CA LEU A 34 5.90 12.84 -0.69
C LEU A 34 4.81 11.87 -1.14
N CYS A 35 4.61 10.81 -0.35
CA CYS A 35 3.57 9.84 -0.61
C CYS A 35 2.18 10.45 -0.34
N ARG A 36 1.37 10.62 -1.40
CA ARG A 36 0.02 11.20 -1.34
C ARG A 36 -0.95 10.44 -0.43
N ARG A 37 -0.62 9.19 -0.08
CA ARG A 37 -1.45 8.32 0.76
C ARG A 37 -1.16 8.48 2.25
N CYS A 38 0.09 8.73 2.62
CA CYS A 38 0.52 8.83 4.02
C CYS A 38 0.55 10.29 4.48
N PHE A 39 0.99 11.20 3.61
CA PHE A 39 1.05 12.62 3.91
C PHE A 39 -0.36 13.19 4.12
N GLY A 40 -0.61 13.79 5.28
CA GLY A 40 -1.92 14.33 5.65
C GLY A 40 -3.00 13.26 5.87
N SER A 41 -2.61 11.99 6.02
CA SER A 41 -3.57 10.90 6.20
C SER A 41 -4.24 10.96 7.59
N PRO A 42 -5.58 10.96 7.66
CA PRO A 42 -6.30 10.89 8.94
C PRO A 42 -5.94 9.63 9.75
N VAL A 43 -5.63 8.52 9.08
CA VAL A 43 -5.23 7.25 9.70
C VAL A 43 -3.88 7.40 10.42
N ILE A 44 -2.91 8.06 9.78
CA ILE A 44 -1.59 8.30 10.36
C ILE A 44 -1.69 9.26 11.55
N ALA A 45 -2.48 10.33 11.40
CA ALA A 45 -2.73 11.28 12.48
C ALA A 45 -3.43 10.62 13.69
N ALA A 46 -4.47 9.82 13.45
CA ALA A 46 -5.18 9.10 14.51
C ALA A 46 -4.28 8.09 15.26
N ALA A 47 -3.36 7.46 14.54
CA ALA A 47 -2.37 6.55 15.11
C ALA A 47 -1.24 7.25 15.90
N GLY A 48 -1.13 8.58 15.81
CA GLY A 48 -0.04 9.34 16.44
C GLY A 48 1.31 9.19 15.71
N LEU A 49 1.29 8.84 14.42
CA LEU A 49 2.49 8.59 13.61
C LEU A 49 2.81 9.75 12.65
N ALA A 50 2.19 10.92 12.84
CA ALA A 50 2.30 12.05 11.91
C ALA A 50 3.68 12.74 11.97
N ASP A 51 4.31 12.72 13.14
CA ASP A 51 5.53 13.45 13.44
C ASP A 51 6.66 12.45 13.75
N ASP A 52 7.86 12.72 13.24
CA ASP A 52 9.12 12.03 13.56
C ASP A 52 9.17 10.49 13.34
N VAL A 53 8.19 9.91 12.65
CA VAL A 53 8.21 8.48 12.27
C VAL A 53 8.69 8.30 10.83
N PRO A 54 9.65 7.38 10.54
CA PRO A 54 10.09 7.09 9.18
C PRO A 54 8.95 6.74 8.23
N HIS A 55 9.01 7.26 7.00
CA HIS A 55 7.94 7.09 6.02
C HIS A 55 7.58 5.61 5.77
N ALA A 56 8.57 4.72 5.68
CA ALA A 56 8.32 3.30 5.45
C ALA A 56 7.50 2.64 6.59
N VAL A 57 7.75 3.06 7.82
CA VAL A 57 7.02 2.61 9.02
C VAL A 57 5.57 3.09 8.95
N GLN A 58 5.35 4.37 8.62
CA GLN A 58 4.02 4.93 8.37
C GLN A 58 3.30 4.22 7.22
N HIS A 59 4.02 3.93 6.13
CA HIS A 59 3.48 3.30 4.93
C HIS A 59 2.98 1.89 5.24
N ALA A 60 3.83 1.07 5.87
CA ALA A 60 3.50 -0.28 6.32
C ALA A 60 2.25 -0.30 7.22
N PHE A 61 2.10 0.71 8.09
CA PHE A 61 0.91 0.87 8.92
C PHE A 61 -0.34 1.21 8.08
N SER A 62 -0.25 2.26 7.25
CA SER A 62 -1.36 2.74 6.42
C SER A 62 -1.87 1.69 5.43
N THR A 63 -1.00 0.79 4.98
CA THR A 63 -1.35 -0.30 4.08
C THR A 63 -2.24 -1.33 4.75
N ARG A 64 -1.92 -1.72 5.99
CA ARG A 64 -2.74 -2.64 6.77
C ARG A 64 -4.11 -2.04 7.10
N MET A 65 -4.16 -0.76 7.47
CA MET A 65 -5.43 -0.10 7.77
C MET A 65 -6.33 0.06 6.54
N LYS A 66 -5.75 0.39 5.37
CA LYS A 66 -6.53 0.43 4.13
C LYS A 66 -7.13 -0.92 3.77
N ARG A 67 -6.39 -2.03 3.92
CA ARG A 67 -6.94 -3.38 3.66
C ARG A 67 -8.20 -3.65 4.48
N ILE A 68 -8.25 -3.20 5.74
CA ILE A 68 -9.44 -3.34 6.58
C ILE A 68 -10.65 -2.63 5.94
N VAL A 69 -10.44 -1.39 5.49
CA VAL A 69 -11.47 -0.57 4.83
C VAL A 69 -11.87 -1.20 3.49
N ASP A 70 -10.90 -1.56 2.65
CA ASP A 70 -11.12 -2.19 1.34
C ASP A 70 -11.97 -3.45 1.48
N ASP A 71 -11.60 -4.38 2.36
CA ASP A 71 -12.35 -5.63 2.59
C ASP A 71 -13.78 -5.36 3.10
N ALA A 72 -13.97 -4.33 3.93
CA ALA A 72 -15.29 -3.97 4.42
C ALA A 72 -16.16 -3.39 3.30
N VAL A 73 -15.58 -2.53 2.46
CA VAL A 73 -16.24 -1.94 1.29
C VAL A 73 -16.57 -3.02 0.27
N GLU A 74 -15.68 -3.98 0.04
CA GLU A 74 -15.92 -5.13 -0.84
C GLU A 74 -17.07 -6.01 -0.33
N SER A 75 -17.07 -6.32 0.98
CA SER A 75 -18.15 -7.07 1.63
C SER A 75 -19.49 -6.32 1.55
N TYR A 76 -19.49 -5.00 1.70
CA TYR A 76 -20.69 -4.17 1.54
C TYR A 76 -21.17 -4.12 0.09
N THR A 77 -20.25 -3.89 -0.85
CA THR A 77 -20.54 -3.78 -2.29
C THR A 77 -21.14 -5.08 -2.82
N SER A 78 -20.53 -6.22 -2.49
CA SER A 78 -21.03 -7.54 -2.92
C SER A 78 -22.41 -7.90 -2.36
N LYS A 79 -22.76 -7.41 -1.16
CA LYS A 79 -24.06 -7.68 -0.50
C LYS A 79 -25.16 -6.72 -0.90
N ASN A 80 -24.84 -5.45 -1.16
CA ASN A 80 -25.83 -4.37 -1.27
C ASN A 80 -25.87 -3.67 -2.63
N LEU A 81 -24.80 -3.76 -3.43
CA LEU A 81 -24.61 -2.99 -4.65
C LEU A 81 -24.43 -3.93 -5.85
N PRO A 82 -25.51 -4.58 -6.32
CA PRO A 82 -25.42 -5.67 -7.30
C PRO A 82 -24.91 -5.21 -8.67
N LEU A 83 -25.22 -3.98 -9.11
CA LEU A 83 -24.77 -3.47 -10.40
C LEU A 83 -23.27 -3.16 -10.35
N LEU A 84 -22.82 -2.41 -9.34
CA LEU A 84 -21.41 -2.12 -9.12
C LEU A 84 -20.60 -3.40 -8.91
N SER A 85 -21.09 -4.36 -8.12
CA SER A 85 -20.42 -5.64 -7.92
C SER A 85 -20.29 -6.44 -9.22
N ARG A 86 -21.30 -6.41 -10.10
CA ARG A 86 -21.22 -7.02 -11.43
C ARG A 86 -20.13 -6.36 -12.27
N GLU A 87 -20.13 -5.04 -12.36
CA GLU A 87 -19.15 -4.30 -13.16
C GLU A 87 -17.72 -4.49 -12.65
N LEU A 88 -17.50 -4.48 -11.33
CA LEU A 88 -16.19 -4.76 -10.74
C LEU A 88 -15.70 -6.17 -11.07
N ARG A 89 -16.56 -7.19 -10.95
CA ARG A 89 -16.21 -8.56 -11.35
C ARG A 89 -15.91 -8.68 -12.84
N ASP A 90 -16.60 -7.93 -13.68
CA ASP A 90 -16.34 -7.90 -15.13
C ASP A 90 -14.98 -7.27 -15.43
N LEU A 91 -14.61 -6.21 -14.70
CA LEU A 91 -13.28 -5.61 -14.78
C LEU A 91 -12.19 -6.56 -14.27
N ASP A 92 -12.40 -7.23 -13.14
CA ASP A 92 -11.47 -8.19 -12.58
C ASP A 92 -11.26 -9.39 -13.53
N ARG A 93 -12.34 -9.94 -14.10
CA ARG A 93 -12.24 -11.02 -15.10
C ARG A 93 -11.46 -10.59 -16.34
N ARG A 94 -11.59 -9.33 -16.76
CA ARG A 94 -10.81 -8.78 -17.88
C ARG A 94 -9.35 -8.59 -17.50
N SER A 95 -9.07 -8.01 -16.34
CA SER A 95 -7.70 -7.85 -15.84
C SER A 95 -7.01 -9.21 -15.66
N ALA A 96 -7.74 -10.23 -15.22
CA ALA A 96 -7.27 -11.60 -15.13
C ALA A 96 -7.17 -12.29 -16.50
N ALA A 97 -7.66 -11.71 -17.59
CA ALA A 97 -7.37 -12.23 -18.92
C ALA A 97 -6.07 -11.65 -19.51
N LEU A 98 -5.49 -10.62 -18.87
CA LEU A 98 -4.25 -10.00 -19.34
C LEU A 98 -3.03 -10.89 -19.03
N PRO A 99 -2.04 -10.97 -19.95
CA PRO A 99 -0.82 -11.75 -19.78
C PRO A 99 0.08 -11.26 -18.64
N TYR A 100 0.22 -9.94 -18.48
CA TYR A 100 1.14 -9.33 -17.50
C TYR A 100 0.42 -8.87 -16.23
N ARG A 101 0.89 -9.32 -15.06
CA ARG A 101 0.27 -9.07 -13.74
C ARG A 101 1.29 -8.74 -12.64
N PRO A 102 1.77 -7.49 -12.56
CA PRO A 102 2.90 -7.12 -11.72
C PRO A 102 2.67 -7.20 -10.20
N ARG A 103 1.42 -7.32 -9.74
CA ARG A 103 1.07 -7.33 -8.31
C ARG A 103 0.53 -8.66 -7.79
N GLU A 104 0.36 -9.64 -8.65
CA GLU A 104 -0.25 -10.91 -8.27
C GLU A 104 0.76 -11.82 -7.55
N GLY A 105 0.33 -12.53 -6.50
CA GLY A 105 1.16 -13.50 -5.77
C GLY A 105 2.18 -12.90 -4.79
N LEU A 106 2.14 -11.59 -4.53
CA LEU A 106 3.00 -10.94 -3.55
C LEU A 106 2.42 -11.08 -2.13
N ASP A 107 3.24 -11.53 -1.18
CA ASP A 107 2.82 -11.60 0.23
C ASP A 107 2.54 -10.19 0.80
N PRO A 108 1.67 -10.08 1.82
CA PRO A 108 1.29 -8.82 2.46
C PRO A 108 2.45 -7.95 2.95
N GLU A 109 3.62 -8.55 3.15
CA GLU A 109 4.89 -7.94 3.58
C GLU A 109 5.69 -7.28 2.45
N TYR A 110 5.45 -7.64 1.19
CA TYR A 110 6.09 -7.04 0.01
C TYR A 110 5.29 -5.87 -0.57
N ASP A 111 4.09 -5.60 -0.04
CA ASP A 111 3.24 -4.50 -0.48
C ASP A 111 3.83 -3.13 -0.06
N GLY A 112 4.21 -2.33 -1.06
CA GLY A 112 4.84 -1.02 -0.87
C GLY A 112 6.38 -1.03 -0.90
N LEU A 113 7.02 -2.20 -1.04
CA LEU A 113 8.43 -2.29 -1.42
C LEU A 113 8.59 -1.95 -2.90
N ASP A 114 9.72 -1.34 -3.25
CA ASP A 114 10.10 -1.22 -4.65
C ASP A 114 10.61 -2.57 -5.12
N ILE A 115 9.92 -3.17 -6.08
CA ILE A 115 10.25 -4.49 -6.62
C ILE A 115 11.17 -4.36 -7.83
N ASP A 116 11.22 -3.16 -8.44
CA ASP A 116 11.94 -2.98 -9.70
C ASP A 116 13.39 -2.53 -9.42
N PRO A 117 14.40 -3.35 -9.75
CA PRO A 117 15.79 -2.94 -9.63
C PRO A 117 16.10 -1.80 -10.61
N GLU A 118 16.97 -0.86 -10.20
CA GLU A 118 17.41 0.20 -11.10
C GLU A 118 18.17 -0.41 -12.30
N PRO A 119 17.74 -0.15 -13.55
CA PRO A 119 18.33 -0.79 -14.71
C PRO A 119 19.80 -0.36 -14.87
N LEU A 120 20.70 -1.34 -14.96
CA LEU A 120 22.11 -1.06 -15.24
C LEU A 120 22.27 -0.65 -16.71
N ALA A 121 23.13 0.34 -16.96
CA ALA A 121 23.40 0.82 -18.32
C ALA A 121 23.87 -0.33 -19.22
N GLY A 122 23.15 -0.57 -20.33
CA GLY A 122 23.45 -1.63 -21.29
C GLY A 122 22.73 -2.96 -21.03
N GLN A 123 21.88 -3.06 -20.00
CA GLN A 123 20.98 -4.20 -19.87
C GLN A 123 19.90 -4.16 -20.97
N PRO A 124 19.56 -5.32 -21.57
CA PRO A 124 18.43 -5.41 -22.49
C PRO A 124 17.13 -5.09 -21.73
N PHE A 125 16.15 -4.53 -22.43
CA PHE A 125 14.81 -4.34 -21.87
C PHE A 125 14.20 -5.70 -21.48
N LEU A 126 13.34 -5.69 -20.46
CA LEU A 126 12.65 -6.90 -19.95
C LEU A 126 11.73 -7.56 -21.00
N PHE A 127 11.36 -6.83 -22.05
CA PHE A 127 10.54 -7.30 -23.15
C PHE A 127 11.09 -6.82 -24.49
N THR A 128 10.78 -7.57 -25.53
CA THR A 128 11.03 -7.26 -26.94
C THR A 128 9.83 -6.58 -27.58
N LEU A 129 10.03 -5.90 -28.72
CA LEU A 129 8.92 -5.30 -29.48
C LEU A 129 7.95 -6.36 -30.01
N ASP A 130 8.43 -7.56 -30.29
CA ASP A 130 7.61 -8.69 -30.73
C ASP A 130 6.73 -9.21 -29.57
N GLU A 131 7.28 -9.36 -28.36
CA GLU A 131 6.52 -9.72 -27.17
C GLU A 131 5.45 -8.65 -26.83
N LEU A 132 5.76 -7.36 -26.99
CA LEU A 132 4.79 -6.29 -26.79
C LEU A 132 3.65 -6.34 -27.83
N ALA A 133 3.96 -6.70 -29.07
CA ALA A 133 2.96 -6.87 -30.13
C ALA A 133 2.07 -8.11 -29.88
N GLU A 134 2.62 -9.18 -29.30
CA GLU A 134 1.86 -10.36 -28.87
C GLU A 134 0.92 -10.03 -27.72
N ASP A 135 1.37 -9.24 -26.73
CA ASP A 135 0.53 -8.75 -25.64
C ASP A 135 -0.61 -7.85 -26.13
N GLU A 136 -0.34 -6.90 -27.04
CA GLU A 136 -1.37 -6.08 -27.68
C GLU A 136 -2.38 -6.92 -28.48
N ALA A 137 -1.90 -7.94 -29.20
CA ALA A 137 -2.76 -8.86 -29.94
C ALA A 137 -3.62 -9.73 -29.02
N ALA A 138 -3.11 -10.13 -27.85
CA ALA A 138 -3.87 -10.84 -26.83
C ALA A 138 -4.93 -9.92 -26.18
N GLU A 139 -4.59 -8.67 -25.90
CA GLU A 139 -5.55 -7.68 -25.39
C GLU A 139 -6.66 -7.37 -26.40
N ALA A 140 -6.33 -7.27 -27.70
CA ALA A 140 -7.30 -7.05 -28.77
C ALA A 140 -8.29 -8.22 -28.95
N GLN A 141 -7.97 -9.42 -28.46
CA GLN A 141 -8.85 -10.58 -28.49
C GLN A 141 -9.90 -10.58 -27.36
N LEU A 142 -9.78 -9.68 -26.36
CA LEU A 142 -10.81 -9.54 -25.33
C LEU A 142 -12.13 -9.03 -25.94
N ALA A 143 -13.24 -9.66 -25.53
CA ALA A 143 -14.56 -9.22 -25.95
C ALA A 143 -14.85 -7.76 -25.51
N PRO A 144 -15.40 -6.92 -26.41
CA PRO A 144 -15.68 -5.52 -26.10
C PRO A 144 -16.63 -5.38 -24.92
N GLN A 145 -16.51 -4.28 -24.18
CA GLN A 145 -17.39 -3.97 -23.07
C GLN A 145 -18.82 -3.80 -23.57
N THR A 146 -19.77 -4.52 -22.96
CA THR A 146 -21.19 -4.30 -23.23
C THR A 146 -21.54 -2.89 -22.77
N GLU A 147 -22.10 -2.08 -23.67
CA GLU A 147 -22.45 -0.71 -23.33
C GLU A 147 -23.64 -0.68 -22.37
N LEU A 148 -23.47 -0.04 -21.21
CA LEU A 148 -24.55 0.16 -20.25
C LEU A 148 -25.61 1.11 -20.80
N THR A 149 -26.88 0.76 -20.56
CA THR A 149 -28.03 1.63 -20.85
C THR A 149 -27.95 2.93 -20.02
N PRO A 150 -28.61 4.03 -20.45
CA PRO A 150 -28.60 5.27 -19.66
C PRO A 150 -29.18 5.09 -18.26
N GLU A 151 -30.19 4.21 -18.09
CA GLU A 151 -30.77 3.85 -16.80
C GLU A 151 -29.75 3.12 -15.92
N GLU A 152 -29.06 2.11 -16.46
CA GLU A 152 -27.98 1.40 -15.73
C GLU A 152 -26.84 2.35 -15.36
N LYS A 153 -26.44 3.27 -16.24
CA LYS A 153 -25.42 4.29 -15.92
C LYS A 153 -25.87 5.20 -14.77
N SER A 154 -27.16 5.51 -14.67
CA SER A 154 -27.71 6.32 -13.58
C SER A 154 -27.72 5.55 -12.25
N ALA A 155 -28.13 4.27 -12.28
CA ALA A 155 -28.11 3.38 -11.12
C ALA A 155 -26.68 3.12 -10.63
N LEU A 156 -25.74 2.89 -11.55
CA LEU A 156 -24.33 2.66 -11.21
C LEU A 156 -23.72 3.87 -10.50
N ARG A 157 -24.02 5.10 -10.94
CA ARG A 157 -23.56 6.32 -10.24
C ARG A 157 -24.11 6.43 -8.83
N LEU A 158 -25.34 5.96 -8.59
CA LEU A 158 -25.92 5.91 -7.25
C LEU A 158 -25.19 4.88 -6.39
N GLU A 159 -24.97 3.67 -6.90
CA GLU A 159 -24.26 2.62 -6.17
C GLU A 159 -22.82 3.00 -5.86
N ILE A 160 -22.09 3.65 -6.79
CA ILE A 160 -20.75 4.20 -6.54
C ILE A 160 -20.79 5.20 -5.37
N ARG A 161 -21.77 6.11 -5.36
CA ARG A 161 -21.92 7.08 -4.26
C ARG A 161 -22.15 6.38 -2.92
N LEU A 162 -23.00 5.35 -2.89
CA LEU A 162 -23.27 4.58 -1.68
C LEU A 162 -22.01 3.83 -1.19
N ALA A 163 -21.20 3.30 -2.11
CA ALA A 163 -19.92 2.68 -1.78
C ALA A 163 -18.94 3.70 -1.18
N ASP A 164 -18.85 4.90 -1.76
CA ASP A 164 -18.00 5.99 -1.26
C ASP A 164 -18.45 6.49 0.12
N GLU A 165 -19.75 6.65 0.34
CA GLU A 165 -20.32 7.00 1.64
C GLU A 165 -19.96 5.96 2.70
N TYR A 166 -20.15 4.67 2.39
CA TYR A 166 -19.78 3.58 3.29
C TYR A 166 -18.27 3.51 3.56
N ALA A 167 -17.43 3.75 2.54
CA ALA A 167 -15.98 3.82 2.71
C ALA A 167 -15.57 4.93 3.68
N ASN A 168 -16.22 6.09 3.61
CA ASN A 168 -15.99 7.20 4.54
C ASN A 168 -16.43 6.86 5.98
N GLU A 169 -17.57 6.20 6.14
CA GLU A 169 -18.08 5.78 7.46
C GLU A 169 -17.14 4.77 8.13
N ILE A 170 -16.71 3.74 7.39
CA ILE A 170 -15.76 2.75 7.89
C ILE A 170 -14.40 3.37 8.14
N GLY A 171 -13.91 4.25 7.26
CA GLY A 171 -12.67 4.98 7.47
C GLY A 171 -12.68 5.83 8.76
N ALA A 172 -13.80 6.51 9.02
CA ALA A 172 -13.98 7.27 10.26
C ALA A 172 -14.04 6.35 11.49
N LEU A 173 -14.67 5.18 11.37
CA LEU A 173 -14.68 4.17 12.44
C LEU A 173 -13.27 3.66 12.73
N VAL A 174 -12.50 3.27 11.71
CA VAL A 174 -11.10 2.86 11.87
C VAL A 174 -10.29 3.94 12.57
N CYS A 175 -10.44 5.21 12.20
CA CYS A 175 -9.73 6.31 12.87
C CYS A 175 -10.11 6.43 14.36
N ARG A 176 -11.38 6.22 14.72
CA ARG A 176 -11.81 6.22 16.14
C ARG A 176 -11.20 5.06 16.91
N GLU A 177 -11.22 3.86 16.36
CA GLU A 177 -10.61 2.68 17.01
C GLU A 177 -9.09 2.86 17.17
N LEU A 178 -8.43 3.44 16.17
CA LEU A 178 -6.99 3.73 16.23
C LEU A 178 -6.61 4.72 17.34
N ALA A 179 -7.47 5.69 17.65
CA ALA A 179 -7.23 6.61 18.75
C ALA A 179 -7.10 5.86 20.10
N GLY A 180 -7.81 4.74 20.28
CA GLY A 180 -7.69 3.87 21.45
C GLY A 180 -6.38 3.07 21.51
N HIS A 181 -5.70 2.89 20.38
CA HIS A 181 -4.41 2.18 20.28
C HIS A 181 -3.20 3.11 20.24
N ARG A 182 -3.39 4.44 20.21
CA ARG A 182 -2.33 5.43 20.02
C ARG A 182 -1.14 5.24 20.97
N VAL A 183 -1.40 5.02 22.27
CA VAL A 183 -0.33 4.84 23.27
C VAL A 183 0.55 3.62 22.91
N ARG A 184 -0.08 2.47 22.63
CA ARG A 184 0.63 1.23 22.27
C ARG A 184 1.43 1.39 20.98
N ILE A 185 0.91 2.15 20.02
CA ILE A 185 1.56 2.41 18.74
C ILE A 185 2.82 3.25 18.95
N VAL A 186 2.72 4.36 19.68
CA VAL A 186 3.85 5.26 19.97
C VAL A 186 4.92 4.54 20.80
N GLU A 187 4.52 3.82 21.86
CA GLU A 187 5.46 3.03 22.67
C GLU A 187 6.23 1.99 21.84
N ALA A 188 5.59 1.39 20.83
CA ALA A 188 6.24 0.44 19.94
C ALA A 188 7.25 1.12 19.00
N VAL A 189 6.97 2.35 18.54
CA VAL A 189 7.94 3.16 17.78
C VAL A 189 9.15 3.46 18.65
N ASP A 190 8.93 3.97 19.86
CA ASP A 190 10.01 4.30 20.80
C ASP A 190 10.87 3.07 21.15
N THR A 191 10.22 1.90 21.26
CA THR A 191 10.90 0.65 21.63
C THR A 191 11.70 0.04 20.48
N TYR A 192 11.20 0.10 19.25
CA TYR A 192 11.77 -0.66 18.13
C TYR A 192 12.37 0.19 17.02
N VAL A 193 11.83 1.37 16.74
CA VAL A 193 12.24 2.21 15.60
C VAL A 193 13.35 3.17 16.01
N GLU A 194 13.16 3.92 17.10
CA GLU A 194 14.15 4.89 17.58
C GLU A 194 15.55 4.29 17.79
N PRO A 195 15.71 3.09 18.40
CA PRO A 195 17.04 2.50 18.58
C PRO A 195 17.74 2.17 17.26
N GLN A 196 16.99 1.77 16.23
CA GLN A 196 17.54 1.46 14.93
C GLN A 196 18.00 2.72 14.18
N ILE A 197 17.26 3.83 14.31
CA ILE A 197 17.67 5.12 13.77
C ILE A 197 18.94 5.60 14.47
N ALA A 198 18.96 5.54 15.81
CA ALA A 198 20.13 5.92 16.60
C ALA A 198 21.37 5.10 16.22
N GLN A 199 21.22 3.80 16.00
CA GLN A 199 22.31 2.94 15.53
C GLN A 199 22.81 3.38 14.14
N LEU A 200 21.91 3.62 13.18
CA LEU A 200 22.31 4.12 11.86
C LEU A 200 23.09 5.43 11.95
N ILE A 201 22.64 6.38 12.77
CA ILE A 201 23.33 7.67 12.94
C ILE A 201 24.71 7.45 13.56
N ALA A 202 24.83 6.55 14.55
CA ALA A 202 26.11 6.21 15.16
C ALA A 202 27.08 5.58 14.15
N ASP A 203 26.60 4.65 13.32
CA ASP A 203 27.39 4.00 12.28
C ASP A 203 27.88 5.02 11.23
N LEU A 204 26.99 5.91 10.78
CA LEU A 204 27.33 6.99 9.85
C LEU A 204 28.38 7.95 10.43
N ALA A 205 28.31 8.27 11.72
CA ALA A 205 29.30 9.12 12.37
C ALA A 205 30.69 8.48 12.36
N VAL A 206 30.79 7.17 12.61
CA VAL A 206 32.06 6.42 12.55
C VAL A 206 32.64 6.37 11.14
N GLU A 207 31.80 6.18 10.12
CA GLU A 207 32.24 6.18 8.72
C GLU A 207 32.73 7.56 8.27
N LEU A 208 32.06 8.64 8.67
CA LEU A 208 32.44 10.02 8.32
C LEU A 208 33.69 10.51 9.08
N ASP A 209 33.91 10.07 10.31
CA ASP A 209 35.10 10.39 11.11
C ASP A 209 36.33 9.54 10.72
N SER A 210 36.14 8.50 9.91
CA SER A 210 37.26 7.75 9.32
C SER A 210 37.95 8.64 8.28
N PRO A 211 39.26 8.92 8.39
CA PRO A 211 39.93 9.81 7.45
C PRO A 211 39.78 9.23 6.04
N MET A 212 39.13 9.98 5.14
CA MET A 212 39.14 9.73 3.71
C MET A 212 40.62 9.57 3.31
N ARG A 213 41.07 8.32 3.14
CA ARG A 213 42.35 8.04 2.49
C ARG A 213 42.19 8.48 1.05
N PHE A 214 42.50 9.74 0.79
CA PHE A 214 42.97 10.15 -0.52
C PHE A 214 44.29 9.43 -0.74
N ASP A 215 44.22 8.20 -1.25
CA ASP A 215 45.36 7.58 -1.92
C ASP A 215 45.55 8.33 -3.24
N GLY A 216 46.07 9.56 -3.13
CA GLY A 216 46.75 10.24 -4.20
C GLY A 216 48.14 9.64 -4.26
N ASP A 217 48.30 8.61 -5.10
CA ASP A 217 49.61 8.23 -5.61
C ASP A 217 49.69 8.59 -7.10
N ALA A 218 50.83 9.19 -7.41
CA ALA A 218 51.23 9.87 -8.63
C ALA A 218 51.55 8.93 -9.81
#